data_AF-A0A4Q9LLF9-F1
#
_entry.id   AF-A0A4Q9LLF9-F1
#
_cell.length_a   1.000
_cell.length_b   1.000
_cell.length_c   1.000
_cell.angle_alpha   90.00
_cell.angle_beta   90.00
_cell.angle_gamma   90.00
#
_symmetry.space_group_name_H-M   'P 1'
#
loop_
_entity.id
_entity.type
_entity.pdbx_description
1 polymer ?
#
loop_
_entity_poly.entity_id
_entity_poly.type
_entity_poly.pdbx_seq_one_letter_code
_entity_poly.pdbx_strand_id
1 'polypeptide(L)'
;MNIAILKTYFDRIVPMKRERWTFFGIVLFLFVLRIAIKRTHYLITYCLAIYLLHGLIGFCTPKEENIPDPFDNFEDDVYIPQTIDDDFKPFMRRLPEYSFWLMSIRLVMLALMGTFFGFLDIPVYAPILVVYFIVISFLTARNLHRHMKKYKYDPFRSFKEVYNKK
;
A
#
# COMPACT_ATOMS: atom_id res chain seq x y z
N MET A 1 -22.34 1.09 -26.46
CA MET A 1 -23.21 0.59 -25.37
C MET A 1 -22.46 -0.37 -24.43
N ASN A 2 -21.28 -0.01 -23.91
CA ASN A 2 -20.51 -0.87 -22.99
C ASN A 2 -19.79 -0.08 -21.88
N ILE A 3 -19.36 1.15 -22.15
CA ILE A 3 -18.67 2.00 -21.17
C ILE A 3 -19.62 2.46 -20.04
N ALA A 4 -20.88 2.74 -20.36
CA ALA A 4 -21.86 3.18 -19.36
C ALA A 4 -22.20 2.05 -18.37
N ILE A 5 -22.43 0.83 -18.87
CA ILE A 5 -22.70 -0.35 -18.03
C ILE A 5 -21.48 -0.66 -17.15
N LEU A 6 -20.27 -0.65 -17.72
CA LEU A 6 -19.04 -0.85 -16.96
C LEU A 6 -18.87 0.18 -15.85
N LYS A 7 -19.14 1.48 -16.11
CA LYS A 7 -19.14 2.52 -15.08
C LYS A 7 -20.17 2.24 -13.99
N THR A 8 -21.40 1.88 -14.33
CA THR A 8 -22.45 1.56 -13.35
C THR A 8 -22.08 0.38 -12.44
N TYR A 9 -21.47 -0.67 -12.99
CA TYR A 9 -20.95 -1.79 -12.17
C TYR A 9 -19.80 -1.36 -11.27
N PHE A 10 -18.87 -0.55 -11.80
CA PHE A 10 -17.75 -0.01 -11.05
C PHE A 10 -18.22 0.85 -9.87
N ASP A 11 -19.16 1.76 -10.13
CA ASP A 11 -19.76 2.65 -9.14
C ASP A 11 -20.48 1.89 -8.01
N ARG A 12 -20.94 0.65 -8.28
CA ARG A 12 -21.56 -0.22 -7.27
C ARG A 12 -20.55 -0.96 -6.40
N ILE A 13 -19.38 -1.33 -6.93
CA ILE A 13 -18.31 -2.06 -6.21
C ILE A 13 -17.41 -1.11 -5.41
N VAL A 14 -17.19 0.11 -5.92
CA VAL A 14 -16.37 1.14 -5.27
C VAL A 14 -16.77 1.46 -3.81
N PRO A 15 -18.06 1.55 -3.42
CA PRO A 15 -18.44 1.83 -2.02
C PRO A 15 -18.33 0.62 -1.09
N MET A 16 -18.23 -0.61 -1.60
CA MET A 16 -18.23 -1.83 -0.80
C MET A 16 -16.85 -2.15 -0.19
N LYS A 17 -16.36 -1.24 0.64
CA LYS A 17 -15.03 -1.35 1.27
C LYS A 17 -14.84 -2.68 2.01
N ARG A 18 -15.79 -3.04 2.87
CA ARG A 18 -15.70 -4.26 3.69
C ARG A 18 -15.56 -5.52 2.83
N GLU A 19 -16.45 -5.70 1.86
CA GLU A 19 -16.47 -6.90 1.01
C GLU A 19 -15.19 -7.05 0.19
N ARG A 20 -14.64 -5.95 -0.34
CA ARG A 20 -13.34 -5.94 -1.04
C ARG A 20 -12.19 -6.44 -0.15
N TRP A 21 -12.06 -5.88 1.04
CA TRP A 21 -10.99 -6.24 1.97
C TRP A 21 -11.17 -7.65 2.54
N THR A 22 -12.41 -8.09 2.75
CA THR A 22 -12.73 -9.48 3.08
C THR A 22 -12.28 -10.43 1.97
N PHE A 23 -12.62 -10.13 0.71
CA PHE A 23 -12.20 -10.93 -0.44
C PHE A 23 -10.67 -11.00 -0.56
N PHE A 24 -10.00 -9.85 -0.43
CA PHE A 24 -8.54 -9.82 -0.40
C PHE A 24 -7.95 -10.68 0.73
N GLY A 25 -8.51 -10.58 1.94
CA GLY A 25 -8.09 -11.40 3.09
C GLY A 25 -8.24 -12.90 2.83
N ILE A 26 -9.34 -13.33 2.21
CA ILE A 26 -9.58 -14.73 1.85
C ILE A 26 -8.53 -15.21 0.84
N VAL A 27 -8.29 -14.46 -0.24
CA VAL A 27 -7.32 -14.86 -1.28
C VAL A 27 -5.89 -14.87 -0.73
N LEU A 28 -5.53 -13.88 0.09
CA LEU A 28 -4.23 -13.84 0.76
C LEU A 28 -4.05 -15.02 1.73
N PHE A 29 -5.09 -15.35 2.50
CA PHE A 29 -5.07 -16.50 3.40
C PHE A 29 -4.87 -17.82 2.64
N LEU A 30 -5.58 -18.03 1.53
CA LEU A 30 -5.40 -19.20 0.68
C LEU A 30 -3.98 -19.30 0.12
N PHE A 31 -3.39 -18.17 -0.28
CA PHE A 31 -2.00 -18.10 -0.73
C PHE A 31 -1.03 -18.51 0.40
N VAL A 32 -1.14 -17.90 1.58
CA VAL A 32 -0.28 -18.23 2.73
C VAL A 32 -0.43 -19.69 3.14
N LEU A 33 -1.67 -20.21 3.21
CA LEU A 33 -1.96 -21.60 3.53
C LEU A 33 -1.29 -22.55 2.54
N ARG A 34 -1.34 -22.24 1.24
CA ARG A 34 -0.69 -23.03 0.19
C ARG A 34 0.83 -23.08 0.39
N ILE A 35 1.47 -21.94 0.63
CA ILE A 35 2.93 -21.87 0.86
C ILE A 35 3.31 -22.61 2.14
N ALA A 36 2.53 -22.49 3.21
CA ALA A 36 2.79 -23.17 4.47
C ALA A 36 2.71 -24.70 4.36
N ILE A 37 1.74 -25.22 3.61
CA ILE A 37 1.59 -26.67 3.38
C ILE A 37 2.67 -27.19 2.43
N LYS A 38 2.91 -26.51 1.32
CA LYS A 38 3.83 -26.98 0.27
C LYS A 38 5.29 -26.71 0.63
N ARG A 39 5.59 -25.71 1.46
CA ARG A 39 6.95 -25.27 1.81
C ARG A 39 7.82 -24.95 0.59
N THR A 40 7.21 -24.34 -0.43
CA THR A 40 7.85 -23.99 -1.72
C THR A 40 7.55 -22.54 -2.12
N HIS A 41 8.24 -22.02 -3.14
CA HIS A 41 8.04 -20.70 -3.74
C HIS A 41 8.28 -19.51 -2.80
N TYR A 42 9.35 -19.60 -2.00
CA TYR A 42 9.75 -18.53 -1.06
C TYR A 42 10.12 -17.23 -1.75
N LEU A 43 10.73 -17.30 -2.95
CA LEU A 43 11.06 -16.11 -3.74
C LEU A 43 9.79 -15.36 -4.20
N ILE A 44 8.78 -16.06 -4.71
CA ILE A 44 7.50 -15.44 -5.09
C ILE A 44 6.86 -14.75 -3.89
N THR A 45 6.86 -15.43 -2.74
CA THR A 45 6.31 -14.89 -1.49
C THR A 45 7.05 -13.62 -1.07
N TYR A 46 8.39 -13.61 -1.18
CA TYR A 46 9.22 -12.46 -0.89
C TYR A 46 8.95 -11.28 -1.84
N CYS A 47 8.87 -11.53 -3.15
CA CYS A 47 8.51 -10.51 -4.13
C CYS A 47 7.12 -9.91 -3.81
N LEU A 48 6.13 -10.76 -3.56
CA LEU A 48 4.79 -10.32 -3.16
C LEU A 48 4.83 -9.40 -1.93
N ALA A 49 5.58 -9.80 -0.90
CA ALA A 49 5.72 -9.02 0.33
C ALA A 49 6.34 -7.64 0.08
N ILE A 50 7.40 -7.56 -0.73
CA ILE A 50 8.03 -6.27 -1.11
C ILE A 50 7.05 -5.39 -1.89
N TYR A 51 6.34 -5.92 -2.88
CA TYR A 51 5.40 -5.11 -3.67
C TYR A 51 4.22 -4.63 -2.83
N LEU A 52 3.74 -5.42 -1.87
CA LEU A 52 2.73 -4.97 -0.91
C LEU A 52 3.29 -3.87 0.00
N LEU A 53 4.55 -3.98 0.45
CA LEU A 53 5.23 -2.93 1.22
C LEU A 53 5.36 -1.63 0.41
N HIS A 54 5.74 -1.72 -0.87
CA HIS A 54 5.78 -0.57 -1.79
C HIS A 54 4.40 0.09 -1.93
N GLY A 55 3.35 -0.72 -2.04
CA GLY A 55 1.98 -0.24 -2.02
C GLY A 55 1.60 0.51 -0.74
N LEU A 56 2.04 -0.01 0.42
CA LEU A 56 1.81 0.63 1.72
C LEU A 56 2.51 1.99 1.82
N ILE A 57 3.71 2.14 1.27
CA ILE A 57 4.39 3.43 1.17
C ILE A 57 3.51 4.41 0.40
N GLY A 58 3.06 4.05 -0.80
CA GLY A 58 2.19 4.91 -1.61
C GLY A 58 0.85 5.24 -0.93
N PHE A 59 0.32 4.34 -0.12
CA PHE A 59 -0.89 4.59 0.67
C PHE A 59 -0.64 5.59 1.81
N CYS A 60 0.53 5.52 2.46
CA CYS A 60 0.87 6.38 3.59
C CYS A 60 1.50 7.71 3.18
N THR A 61 1.93 7.89 1.93
CA THR A 61 2.56 9.12 1.44
C THR A 61 1.53 10.04 0.77
N PRO A 62 1.59 11.38 0.98
CA PRO A 62 0.71 12.33 0.32
C PRO A 62 1.01 12.42 -1.19
N LYS A 63 0.01 12.84 -1.96
CA LYS A 63 0.12 13.09 -3.41
C LYS A 63 0.70 14.49 -3.73
N GLU A 64 0.88 15.35 -2.74
CA GLU A 64 1.22 16.76 -2.99
C GLU A 64 2.56 16.92 -3.72
N GLU A 65 2.59 17.79 -4.74
CA GLU A 65 3.77 18.02 -5.59
C GLU A 65 4.94 18.64 -4.81
N ASN A 66 4.66 19.34 -3.71
CA ASN A 66 5.66 20.01 -2.89
C ASN A 66 6.27 19.11 -1.80
N ILE A 67 5.82 17.87 -1.67
CA ILE A 67 6.33 16.92 -0.68
C ILE A 67 7.16 15.86 -1.43
N PRO A 68 8.47 15.78 -1.19
CA PRO A 68 9.35 14.81 -1.84
C PRO A 68 8.99 13.38 -1.43
N ASP A 69 9.59 12.39 -2.10
CA ASP A 69 9.44 11.01 -1.69
C ASP A 69 10.14 10.73 -0.34
N PRO A 70 9.56 9.92 0.57
CA PRO A 70 10.21 9.50 1.81
C PRO A 70 11.52 8.72 1.62
N PHE A 71 11.87 8.35 0.39
CA PHE A 71 13.10 7.66 0.03
C PHE A 71 14.04 8.50 -0.84
N ASP A 72 13.66 9.74 -1.19
CA ASP A 72 14.56 10.74 -1.76
C ASP A 72 15.36 11.45 -0.66
N ASN A 73 16.41 12.21 -1.01
CA ASN A 73 17.14 12.99 0.00
C ASN A 73 16.34 14.23 0.43
N PHE A 74 15.46 14.05 1.41
CA PHE A 74 14.62 15.11 1.96
C PHE A 74 15.20 15.76 3.21
N GLU A 75 16.40 15.40 3.68
CA GLU A 75 16.93 15.92 4.95
C GLU A 75 17.26 17.42 4.86
N ASP A 76 17.87 17.83 3.74
CA ASP A 76 18.31 19.20 3.47
C ASP A 76 17.17 20.13 3.00
N ASP A 77 15.98 19.59 2.75
CA ASP A 77 14.85 20.37 2.24
C ASP A 77 14.31 21.35 3.29
N VAL A 78 14.26 22.64 2.93
CA VAL A 78 13.61 23.67 3.74
C VAL A 78 12.10 23.64 3.42
N TYR A 79 11.35 22.85 4.19
CA TYR A 79 9.90 22.83 4.08
C TYR A 79 9.32 24.11 4.71
N ILE A 80 8.92 25.06 3.85
CA ILE A 80 8.15 26.23 4.25
C ILE A 80 6.68 25.90 3.97
N PRO A 81 5.81 25.84 5.00
CA PRO A 81 4.38 25.66 4.76
C PRO A 81 3.90 26.83 3.88
N GLN A 82 3.40 26.52 2.69
CA GLN A 82 2.88 27.53 1.78
C GLN A 82 1.58 28.09 2.39
N THR A 83 1.66 29.36 2.78
CA THR A 83 0.59 30.27 3.21
C THR A 83 -0.07 30.05 4.58
N ILE A 84 -0.07 31.17 5.30
CA ILE A 84 -0.72 31.50 6.56
C ILE A 84 -2.21 31.74 6.22
N ASP A 85 -2.98 30.69 5.99
CA ASP A 85 -4.44 30.76 6.10
C ASP A 85 -5.01 29.36 6.32
N ASP A 86 -5.98 29.28 7.21
CA ASP A 86 -6.40 28.14 8.03
C ASP A 86 -7.19 27.04 7.30
N ASP A 87 -6.84 26.71 6.05
CA ASP A 87 -7.54 25.68 5.29
C ASP A 87 -6.85 24.32 5.44
N PHE A 88 -7.32 23.55 6.42
CA PHE A 88 -7.12 22.11 6.55
C PHE A 88 -7.32 21.41 5.18
N LYS A 89 -6.23 21.16 4.46
CA LYS A 89 -6.31 20.34 3.26
C LYS A 89 -6.38 18.87 3.68
N PRO A 90 -7.45 18.14 3.34
CA PRO A 90 -7.57 16.73 3.73
C PRO A 90 -6.41 15.94 3.12
N PHE A 91 -5.83 15.02 3.90
CA PHE A 91 -4.74 14.17 3.45
C PHE A 91 -5.13 13.38 2.19
N MET A 92 -4.60 13.81 1.05
CA MET A 92 -4.79 13.15 -0.23
C MET A 92 -3.66 12.15 -0.44
N ARG A 93 -3.97 10.86 -0.25
CA ARG A 93 -3.01 9.76 -0.42
C ARG A 93 -2.51 9.69 -1.87
N ARG A 94 -1.22 9.39 -2.06
CA ARG A 94 -0.63 9.16 -3.39
C ARG A 94 -1.28 7.95 -4.07
N LEU A 95 -1.53 6.89 -3.30
CA LEU A 95 -2.27 5.70 -3.73
C LEU A 95 -3.65 5.65 -3.05
N PRO A 96 -4.75 5.93 -3.78
CA PRO A 96 -6.10 5.78 -3.26
C PRO A 96 -6.38 4.34 -2.81
N GLU A 97 -7.24 4.19 -1.79
CA GLU A 97 -7.54 2.88 -1.19
C GLU A 97 -8.00 1.84 -2.23
N TYR A 98 -8.87 2.23 -3.16
CA TYR A 98 -9.35 1.32 -4.20
C TYR A 98 -8.22 0.84 -5.13
N SER A 99 -7.35 1.76 -5.55
CA SER A 99 -6.18 1.45 -6.37
C SER A 99 -5.20 0.55 -5.62
N PHE A 100 -4.99 0.81 -4.32
CA PHE A 100 -4.16 -0.03 -3.46
C PHE A 100 -4.73 -1.44 -3.32
N TRP A 101 -6.04 -1.56 -3.09
CA TRP A 101 -6.73 -2.84 -3.05
C TRP A 101 -6.62 -3.60 -4.38
N LEU A 102 -6.87 -2.92 -5.51
CA LEU A 102 -6.82 -3.53 -6.84
C LEU A 102 -5.40 -4.00 -7.21
N MET A 103 -4.38 -3.22 -6.85
CA MET A 103 -2.99 -3.63 -6.99
C MET A 103 -2.70 -4.86 -6.13
N SER A 104 -3.10 -4.84 -4.86
CA SER A 104 -2.84 -5.91 -3.90
C SER A 104 -3.50 -7.22 -4.34
N ILE A 105 -4.79 -7.20 -4.74
CA ILE A 105 -5.47 -8.42 -5.20
C ILE A 105 -4.85 -8.97 -6.49
N ARG A 106 -4.45 -8.10 -7.44
CA ARG A 106 -3.77 -8.53 -8.67
C ARG A 106 -2.43 -9.20 -8.35
N LEU A 107 -1.64 -8.63 -7.45
CA LEU A 107 -0.35 -9.20 -7.03
C LEU A 107 -0.53 -10.55 -6.35
N VAL A 108 -1.47 -10.69 -5.42
CA VAL A 108 -1.72 -11.96 -4.73
C VAL A 108 -2.25 -13.02 -5.71
N MET A 109 -3.15 -12.65 -6.62
CA MET A 109 -3.65 -13.57 -7.65
C MET A 109 -2.55 -14.03 -8.59
N LEU A 110 -1.68 -13.12 -9.05
CA LEU A 110 -0.52 -13.46 -9.89
C LEU A 110 0.47 -14.35 -9.13
N ALA A 111 0.76 -14.04 -7.87
CA ALA A 111 1.61 -14.87 -7.03
C ALA A 111 1.01 -16.27 -6.86
N LEU A 112 -0.28 -16.36 -6.56
CA LEU A 112 -1.01 -17.63 -6.43
C LEU A 112 -0.96 -18.43 -7.74
N MET A 113 -1.22 -17.81 -8.89
CA MET A 113 -1.06 -18.46 -10.20
C MET A 113 0.39 -18.89 -10.45
N GLY A 114 1.37 -18.07 -10.04
CA GLY A 114 2.80 -18.37 -10.11
C GLY A 114 3.18 -19.65 -9.37
N THR A 115 2.57 -19.92 -8.20
CA THR A 115 2.86 -21.13 -7.41
C THR A 115 2.39 -22.45 -8.04
N PHE A 116 1.74 -22.43 -9.21
CA PHE A 116 1.44 -23.65 -9.98
C PHE A 116 2.58 -24.04 -10.91
N PHE A 117 3.52 -23.14 -11.18
CA PHE A 117 4.63 -23.38 -12.09
C PHE A 117 5.90 -23.73 -11.31
N GLY A 118 6.32 -25.00 -11.39
CA GLY A 118 7.50 -25.49 -10.67
C GLY A 118 8.82 -24.79 -11.04
N PHE A 119 8.93 -24.19 -12.22
CA PHE A 119 10.15 -23.47 -12.62
C PHE A 119 10.37 -22.16 -11.83
N LEU A 120 9.32 -21.59 -11.21
CA LEU A 120 9.44 -20.41 -10.36
C LEU A 120 9.82 -20.77 -8.91
N ASP A 121 9.90 -22.06 -8.59
CA ASP A 121 10.38 -22.56 -7.29
C ASP A 121 11.91 -22.63 -7.26
N ILE A 122 12.54 -21.46 -7.18
CA ILE A 122 13.99 -21.36 -7.08
C ILE A 122 14.41 -21.65 -5.63
N PRO A 123 15.32 -22.60 -5.38
CA PRO A 123 15.78 -22.91 -4.03
C PRO A 123 16.56 -21.72 -3.46
N VAL A 124 15.98 -21.08 -2.45
CA VAL A 124 16.58 -19.96 -1.72
C VAL A 124 16.49 -20.25 -0.23
N TYR A 125 17.48 -19.81 0.53
CA TYR A 125 17.46 -19.93 1.97
C TYR A 125 16.38 -19.00 2.57
N ALA A 126 15.18 -19.53 2.80
CA ALA A 126 14.02 -18.75 3.26
C ALA A 126 14.28 -17.88 4.51
N PRO A 127 15.04 -18.32 5.53
CA PRO A 127 15.30 -17.49 6.71
C PRO A 127 16.00 -16.17 6.39
N ILE A 128 16.93 -16.14 5.41
CA ILE A 128 17.60 -14.88 5.06
C ILE A 128 16.63 -13.89 4.41
N LEU A 129 15.70 -14.36 3.58
CA LEU A 129 14.67 -13.51 2.97
C LEU A 129 13.78 -12.85 4.02
N VAL A 130 13.41 -13.60 5.06
CA VAL A 130 12.61 -13.08 6.18
C VAL A 130 13.39 -12.00 6.92
N VAL A 131 14.67 -12.22 7.23
CA VAL A 131 15.51 -11.21 7.89
C VAL A 131 15.62 -9.96 7.02
N TYR A 132 15.90 -10.08 5.72
CA TYR A 132 15.92 -8.94 4.80
C TYR A 132 14.60 -8.18 4.80
N PHE A 133 13.48 -8.89 4.72
CA PHE A 133 12.16 -8.26 4.71
C PHE A 133 11.88 -7.50 6.01
N ILE A 134 12.25 -8.07 7.17
CA ILE A 134 12.08 -7.40 8.47
C ILE A 134 12.92 -6.12 8.52
N VAL A 135 14.20 -6.19 8.13
CA VAL A 135 15.11 -5.03 8.14
C VAL A 135 14.58 -3.94 7.20
N ILE A 136 14.24 -4.27 5.96
CA ILE A 136 13.71 -3.31 4.98
C ILE A 136 12.38 -2.71 5.46
N SER A 137 11.47 -3.52 6.01
CA SER A 137 10.19 -3.05 6.53
C SER A 137 10.37 -2.08 7.70
N PHE A 138 11.31 -2.38 8.61
CA PHE A 138 11.63 -1.50 9.73
C PHE A 138 12.24 -0.17 9.26
N LEU A 139 13.22 -0.21 8.35
CA LEU A 139 13.83 1.00 7.79
C LEU A 139 12.80 1.84 7.02
N THR A 140 11.97 1.20 6.22
CA THR A 140 10.84 1.81 5.51
C THR A 140 9.91 2.54 6.48
N ALA A 141 9.47 1.85 7.55
CA ALA A 141 8.58 2.44 8.56
C ALA A 141 9.24 3.61 9.31
N ARG A 142 10.52 3.48 9.65
CA ARG A 142 11.31 4.54 10.30
C ARG A 142 11.43 5.78 9.41
N ASN A 143 11.80 5.61 8.14
CA ASN A 143 11.92 6.72 7.19
C ASN A 143 10.58 7.40 6.96
N LEU A 144 9.52 6.61 6.75
CA LEU A 144 8.16 7.12 6.60
C LEU A 144 7.70 7.90 7.84
N HIS A 145 8.03 7.45 9.05
CA HIS A 145 7.72 8.18 10.28
C HIS A 145 8.46 9.51 10.40
N ARG A 146 9.76 9.54 10.06
CA ARG A 146 10.55 10.79 10.02
C ARG A 146 9.95 11.78 9.01
N HIS A 147 9.57 11.28 7.84
CA HIS A 147 8.95 12.06 6.79
C HIS A 147 7.58 12.63 7.23
N MET A 148 6.71 11.80 7.82
CA MET A 148 5.45 12.25 8.43
C MET A 148 5.65 13.37 9.45
N LYS A 149 6.67 13.25 10.31
CA LYS A 149 6.99 14.27 11.31
C LYS A 149 7.49 15.59 10.69
N LYS A 150 8.30 15.51 9.62
CA LYS A 150 8.85 16.70 8.94
C LYS A 150 7.75 17.49 8.21
N TYR A 151 6.87 16.80 7.47
CA TYR A 151 5.81 17.41 6.66
C TYR A 151 4.44 17.46 7.36
N LYS A 152 4.36 17.07 8.64
CA LYS A 152 3.20 17.19 9.52
C LYS A 152 1.88 16.63 8.93
N TYR A 153 1.92 15.44 8.33
CA TYR A 153 0.72 14.77 7.84
C TYR A 153 0.48 13.43 8.57
N ASP A 154 -0.78 12.99 8.61
CA ASP A 154 -1.19 11.71 9.21
C ASP A 154 -2.09 10.94 8.22
N PRO A 155 -1.69 9.75 7.76
CA PRO A 155 -2.44 8.99 6.77
C PRO A 155 -3.72 8.33 7.30
N PHE A 156 -3.89 8.26 8.62
CA PHE A 156 -5.01 7.60 9.30
C PHE A 156 -6.01 8.60 9.91
N ARG A 157 -5.57 9.82 10.26
CA ARG A 157 -6.46 10.89 10.71
C ARG A 157 -7.01 11.69 9.54
N SER A 158 -8.23 11.35 9.13
CA SER A 158 -9.03 12.23 8.27
C SER A 158 -9.64 13.32 9.15
N PHE A 159 -8.99 14.47 9.31
CA PHE A 159 -9.60 15.58 10.04
C PHE A 159 -10.89 16.00 9.33
N LYS A 160 -11.99 15.87 10.06
CA LYS A 160 -13.28 16.46 9.74
C LYS A 160 -13.65 17.32 10.95
N GLU A 161 -12.95 18.42 11.13
CA GLU A 161 -13.51 19.48 11.97
C GLU A 161 -14.51 20.22 11.10
N VAL A 162 -15.77 19.78 11.24
CA VAL A 162 -16.92 20.55 10.79
C VAL A 162 -16.81 21.90 11.49
N TYR A 163 -16.49 22.95 10.73
CA TYR A 163 -16.61 24.33 11.18
C TYR A 163 -18.08 24.53 11.59
N ASN A 164 -18.34 24.38 12.89
CA ASN A 164 -19.62 24.71 13.48
C ASN A 164 -19.63 26.24 13.58
N LYS A 165 -19.99 26.92 12.49
CA LYS A 165 -20.34 28.33 12.52
C LYS A 165 -21.57 28.45 13.41
N LYS A 166 -21.36 28.89 14.65
CA LYS A 166 -22.40 29.56 15.43
C LYS A 166 -22.75 30.88 14.76
#